data_AF-A0A4Q3TFF1-F1
#
_entry.id   AF-A0A4Q3TFF1-F1
#
_cell.length_a   1.000
_cell.length_b   1.000
_cell.length_c   1.000
_cell.angle_alpha   90.00
_cell.angle_beta   90.00
_cell.angle_gamma   90.00
#
_symmetry.space_group_name_H-M   'P 1'
#
loop_
_entity.id
_entity.type
_entity.pdbx_description
1 polymer ?
#
loop_
_entity_poly.entity_id
_entity_poly.type
_entity_poly.pdbx_seq_one_letter_code
_entity_poly.pdbx_strand_id
1 'polypeptide(L)'
;MLKIIFLLLMSGGIPVAIAMAGSALIYIWISGNLPPFVVIHRMVSGIDSFPLLAVPFFILAGNLMNNAGITNRIYNYALALVGWLKGGLGHVNVV
;
A
#
# COMPACT_ATOMS: atom_id res chain seq x y z
N MET A 1 -7.30 -10.43 25.13
CA MET A 1 -5.84 -10.33 25.36
C MET A 1 -5.11 -9.67 24.19
N LEU A 2 -5.29 -10.13 22.95
CA LEU A 2 -4.66 -9.55 21.74
C LEU A 2 -4.74 -8.01 21.66
N LYS A 3 -5.95 -7.45 21.77
CA LYS A 3 -6.20 -5.99 21.67
C LYS A 3 -5.43 -5.18 22.72
N ILE A 4 -5.26 -5.74 23.93
CA ILE A 4 -4.56 -5.09 25.05
C ILE A 4 -3.06 -5.03 24.76
N ILE A 5 -2.48 -6.16 24.34
CA ILE A 5 -1.07 -6.26 23.96
C ILE A 5 -0.77 -5.32 22.78
N PHE A 6 -1.63 -5.30 21.77
CA PHE A 6 -1.51 -4.42 20.61
C PHE A 6 -1.47 -2.93 21.00
N LEU A 7 -2.44 -2.47 21.79
CA LEU A 7 -2.51 -1.07 22.21
C LEU A 7 -1.32 -0.67 23.09
N LEU A 8 -0.83 -1.57 23.94
CA LEU A 8 0.38 -1.35 24.75
C LEU A 8 1.62 -1.15 23.86
N LEU A 9 1.86 -2.07 22.91
CA LEU A 9 3.00 -1.96 21.99
C LEU A 9 2.92 -0.69 21.13
N MET A 10 1.74 -0.35 20.65
CA MET A 10 1.53 0.86 19.84
C MET A 10 1.76 2.14 20.65
N SER A 11 1.31 2.18 21.91
CA SER A 11 1.54 3.31 22.82
C SER A 11 3.01 3.52 23.17
N GLY A 12 3.84 2.47 23.05
CA GLY A 12 5.29 2.53 23.20
C GLY A 12 6.04 3.12 21.99
N GLY A 13 5.33 3.62 20.98
CA GLY A 13 5.93 4.24 19.79
C GLY A 13 6.39 3.26 18.72
N ILE A 14 6.02 1.97 18.83
CA ILE A 14 6.36 0.95 17.85
C ILE A 14 5.47 1.13 16.59
N PRO A 15 6.02 1.02 15.36
CA PRO A 15 5.24 1.04 14.14
C PRO A 15 4.06 0.05 14.18
N VAL A 16 2.89 0.48 13.69
CA VAL A 16 1.63 -0.27 13.76
C VAL A 16 1.75 -1.70 13.23
N ALA A 17 2.46 -1.89 12.10
CA ALA A 17 2.67 -3.22 11.52
C ALA A 17 3.43 -4.17 12.48
N ILE A 18 4.45 -3.67 13.16
CA ILE A 18 5.26 -4.45 14.11
C ILE A 18 4.45 -4.73 15.37
N ALA A 19 3.68 -3.75 15.87
CA ALA A 19 2.79 -3.93 17.00
C ALA A 19 1.69 -4.98 16.72
N MET A 20 1.12 -4.98 15.52
CA MET A 20 0.14 -5.99 15.08
C MET A 20 0.77 -7.39 15.01
N ALA A 21 1.93 -7.52 14.36
CA ALA A 21 2.62 -8.81 14.25
C ALA A 21 3.05 -9.37 15.62
N GLY A 22 3.66 -8.53 16.45
CA GLY A 22 4.11 -8.91 17.80
C GLY A 22 2.96 -9.32 18.70
N SER A 23 1.87 -8.55 18.74
CA SER A 23 0.70 -8.91 19.55
C SER A 23 0.03 -10.21 19.10
N ALA A 24 -0.05 -10.47 17.80
CA ALA A 24 -0.56 -11.72 17.24
C ALA A 24 0.33 -12.93 17.63
N LEU A 25 1.65 -12.81 17.51
CA LEU A 25 2.59 -13.88 17.88
C LEU A 25 2.54 -14.19 19.38
N ILE A 26 2.55 -13.17 20.23
CA ILE A 26 2.45 -13.35 21.69
C ILE A 26 1.13 -14.04 22.06
N TYR A 27 0.03 -13.65 21.43
CA TYR A 27 -1.27 -14.28 21.67
C TYR A 27 -1.30 -15.76 21.27
N ILE A 28 -0.73 -16.10 20.10
CA ILE A 28 -0.64 -17.50 19.64
C ILE A 28 0.23 -18.32 20.59
N TRP A 29 1.35 -17.76 21.04
CA TRP A 29 2.28 -18.43 21.94
C TRP A 29 1.65 -18.75 23.29
N ILE A 30 0.85 -17.83 23.85
CA ILE A 30 0.16 -18.05 25.12
C ILE A 30 -1.07 -18.97 24.95
N SER A 31 -1.78 -18.87 23.83
CA SER A 31 -3.01 -19.66 23.62
C SER A 31 -2.74 -21.12 23.24
N GLY A 32 -1.60 -21.44 22.60
CA GLY A 32 -1.22 -22.80 22.21
C GLY A 32 -2.13 -23.48 21.15
N ASN A 33 -3.19 -22.81 20.71
CA ASN A 33 -4.26 -23.38 19.88
C ASN A 33 -3.91 -23.62 18.41
N LEU A 34 -2.74 -23.17 17.94
CA LEU A 34 -2.35 -23.32 16.52
C LEU A 34 -0.97 -24.00 16.39
N PRO A 35 -0.84 -25.02 15.54
CA PRO A 35 0.46 -25.54 15.14
C PRO A 35 1.32 -24.43 14.51
N PRO A 36 2.62 -24.32 14.85
CA PRO A 36 3.50 -23.28 14.30
C PRO A 36 3.54 -23.24 12.76
N PHE A 37 3.37 -24.39 12.11
CA PHE A 37 3.30 -24.50 10.65
C PHE A 37 2.15 -23.70 10.03
N VAL A 38 0.99 -23.62 10.69
CA VAL A 38 -0.18 -22.87 10.20
C VAL A 38 0.09 -21.37 10.20
N VAL A 39 0.89 -20.89 11.15
CA VAL A 39 1.29 -19.47 11.23
C VAL A 39 2.16 -19.11 10.02
N ILE A 40 3.15 -19.94 9.71
CA ILE A 40 4.05 -19.75 8.56
C ILE A 40 3.23 -19.74 7.26
N HIS A 41 2.34 -20.71 7.07
CA HIS A 41 1.50 -20.76 5.87
C HIS A 41 0.62 -19.50 5.71
N ARG A 42 0.03 -18.99 6.80
CA ARG A 42 -0.78 -17.76 6.76
C ARG A 42 0.05 -16.52 6.44
N MET A 43 1.30 -16.45 6.91
CA MET A 43 2.20 -15.34 6.58
C MET A 43 2.58 -15.35 5.09
N VAL A 44 2.89 -16.51 4.53
CA VAL A 44 3.22 -16.65 3.10
C VAL A 44 2.02 -16.29 2.22
N SER A 45 0.84 -16.83 2.53
CA SER A 45 -0.39 -16.49 1.79
C SER A 45 -0.77 -15.00 1.87
N GLY A 46 -0.29 -14.26 2.88
CA GLY A 46 -0.47 -12.81 2.95
C GLY A 46 0.41 -12.01 2.00
N ILE A 47 1.57 -12.55 1.61
CA ILE A 47 2.47 -11.95 0.61
C ILE A 47 1.89 -12.12 -0.79
N ASP A 48 1.18 -13.22 -1.04
CA ASP A 48 0.46 -13.48 -2.30
C ASP A 48 -0.84 -12.66 -2.40
N SER A 49 -0.79 -11.36 -2.06
CA SER A 49 -1.94 -10.47 -2.13
C SER A 49 -1.96 -9.68 -3.44
N PHE A 50 -3.15 -9.60 -4.05
CA PHE A 50 -3.40 -8.81 -5.26
C PHE A 50 -2.90 -7.34 -5.17
N PRO A 51 -2.98 -6.64 -4.03
CA PRO A 51 -2.42 -5.29 -3.89
C PRO A 51 -0.91 -5.20 -4.06
N LEU A 52 -0.15 -6.22 -3.64
CA LEU A 52 1.31 -6.24 -3.82
C LEU A 52 1.71 -6.37 -5.29
N LEU A 53 0.89 -7.07 -6.09
CA LEU A 53 1.04 -7.12 -7.55
C LEU A 53 0.61 -5.82 -8.23
N ALA A 54 -0.34 -5.07 -7.65
CA ALA A 54 -0.81 -3.83 -8.24
C ALA A 54 0.32 -2.79 -8.41
N VAL A 55 1.25 -2.69 -7.45
CA VAL A 55 2.37 -1.74 -7.51
C VAL A 55 3.24 -1.92 -8.76
N PRO A 56 3.84 -3.10 -9.04
CA PRO A 56 4.64 -3.28 -10.25
C PRO A 56 3.83 -3.13 -11.53
N PHE A 57 2.56 -3.55 -11.54
CA PHE A 57 1.69 -3.36 -12.71
C PHE A 57 1.37 -1.88 -12.96
N PHE A 58 1.16 -1.07 -11.93
CA PHE A 58 0.99 0.39 -12.07
C PHE A 58 2.26 1.06 -12.56
N ILE A 59 3.43 0.64 -12.06
CA ILE A 59 4.73 1.14 -12.54
C ILE A 59 4.93 0.76 -14.03
N LEU A 60 4.62 -0.47 -14.41
CA LEU A 60 4.70 -0.94 -15.79
C LEU A 60 3.75 -0.15 -16.70
N ALA A 61 2.49 0.02 -16.29
CA ALA A 61 1.50 0.79 -17.03
C ALA A 61 1.93 2.25 -17.20
N GLY A 62 2.44 2.89 -16.14
CA GLY A 62 2.97 4.25 -16.20
C GLY A 62 4.16 4.38 -17.16
N ASN A 63 5.10 3.43 -17.11
CA ASN A 63 6.23 3.40 -18.05
C ASN A 63 5.75 3.16 -19.49
N LEU A 64 4.79 2.27 -19.70
CA LEU A 64 4.23 2.02 -21.03
C LEU A 64 3.55 3.28 -21.58
N MET A 65 2.77 3.98 -20.77
CA MET A 65 2.10 5.23 -21.15
C MET A 65 3.10 6.34 -21.50
N ASN A 66 4.19 6.45 -20.73
CA ASN A 66 5.26 7.40 -21.00
C ASN A 66 6.00 7.09 -22.31
N ASN A 67 6.40 5.83 -22.52
CA ASN A 67 7.12 5.41 -23.73
C ASN A 67 6.22 5.46 -24.99
N ALA A 68 4.94 5.14 -24.86
CA ALA A 68 3.98 5.23 -25.97
C ALA A 68 3.53 6.68 -26.25
N GLY A 69 4.01 7.67 -25.50
CA GLY A 69 3.64 9.08 -25.64
C GLY A 69 2.18 9.38 -25.23
N ILE A 70 1.49 8.43 -24.61
CA ILE A 70 0.11 8.59 -24.12
C ILE A 70 0.06 9.66 -23.04
N THR A 71 1.02 9.65 -22.11
CA THR A 71 1.11 10.67 -21.05
C THR A 71 1.19 12.08 -21.64
N ASN A 72 2.02 12.30 -22.67
CA ASN A 72 2.15 13.60 -23.33
C ASN A 72 0.86 14.02 -24.05
N ARG A 73 0.16 13.08 -24.68
CA ARG A 73 -1.13 13.36 -25.35
C ARG A 73 -2.20 13.78 -24.35
N ILE A 74 -2.28 13.09 -23.20
CA ILE A 74 -3.20 13.44 -22.11
C ILE A 74 -2.85 14.81 -21.52
N TYR A 75 -1.57 15.04 -21.23
CA TYR A 75 -1.07 16.31 -20.69
C TYR A 75 -1.38 17.49 -21.62
N ASN A 76 -1.13 17.35 -22.91
CA ASN A 76 -1.43 18.39 -23.90
C ASN A 76 -2.93 18.65 -24.04
N TYR A 77 -3.76 17.62 -23.90
CA TYR A 77 -5.21 17.76 -23.88
C TYR A 77 -5.69 18.55 -22.65
N ALA A 78 -5.20 18.21 -21.46
CA ALA A 78 -5.51 18.95 -20.24
C ALA A 78 -5.04 20.42 -20.35
N LEU A 79 -3.83 20.67 -20.87
CA LEU A 79 -3.34 22.02 -21.15
C LEU A 79 -4.26 22.79 -22.11
N ALA A 80 -4.77 22.14 -23.16
CA ALA A 80 -5.69 22.78 -24.09
C ALA A 80 -7.04 23.15 -23.44
N LEU A 81 -7.45 22.48 -22.35
CA LEU A 81 -8.71 22.73 -21.65
C LEU A 81 -8.63 23.75 -20.51
N VAL A 82 -7.50 23.86 -19.81
CA VAL A 82 -7.38 24.72 -18.62
C VAL A 82 -6.10 25.55 -18.57
N GLY A 83 -5.21 25.41 -19.54
CA GLY A 83 -3.91 26.08 -19.56
C GLY A 83 -3.97 27.61 -19.66
N TRP A 84 -5.07 28.17 -20.19
CA TRP A 84 -5.26 29.63 -20.27
C TRP A 84 -5.66 30.27 -18.92
N LEU A 85 -6.06 29.47 -17.93
CA LEU A 85 -6.44 29.97 -16.61
C LEU A 85 -5.19 30.37 -15.81
N LYS A 86 -5.31 31.39 -14.95
CA LYS A 86 -4.21 31.76 -14.03
C LYS A 86 -3.90 30.57 -13.12
N GLY A 87 -2.65 30.12 -13.12
CA GLY A 87 -2.25 28.88 -12.44
C GLY A 87 -2.55 27.61 -13.24
N GLY A 88 -2.66 27.71 -14.58
CA GLY A 88 -3.03 26.60 -15.48
C GLY A 88 -2.18 25.34 -15.31
N LEU A 89 -0.87 25.46 -15.07
CA LEU A 89 -0.01 24.30 -14.79
C LEU A 89 -0.41 23.54 -13.52
N GLY A 90 -0.91 24.25 -12.50
CA GLY A 90 -1.43 23.62 -11.28
C GLY A 90 -2.75 22.90 -11.51
N HIS A 91 -3.62 23.44 -12.36
CA HIS A 91 -4.87 22.78 -12.73
C HIS A 91 -4.60 21.53 -13.56
N VAL A 92 -3.66 21.55 -14.50
CA VAL A 92 -3.27 20.38 -15.31
C VAL A 92 -2.66 19.26 -14.48
N ASN A 93 -2.05 19.56 -13.33
CA ASN A 93 -1.51 18.54 -12.44
C ASN A 93 -2.58 17.85 -11.58
N VAL A 94 -3.75 18.48 -11.42
CA VAL A 94 -4.85 17.98 -10.57
C VAL A 94 -6.00 17.40 -11.40
N VAL A 95 -6.22 17.92 -12.62
CA VAL A 95 -7.22 17.49 -13.61
C VAL A 95 -6.66 16.36 -14.47
#